data_AF-A0A1S3MMD8-F1
#
_entry.id   AF-A0A1S3MMD8-F1
#
_cell.length_a   1.000
_cell.length_b   1.000
_cell.length_c   1.000
_cell.angle_alpha   90.00
_cell.angle_beta   90.00
_cell.angle_gamma   90.00
#
_symmetry.space_group_name_H-M   'P 1'
#
loop_
_entity.id
_entity.type
_entity.pdbx_description
1 polymer ?
#
loop_
_entity_poly.entity_id
_entity_poly.type
_entity_poly.pdbx_seq_one_letter_code
_entity_poly.pdbx_strand_id
1 'polypeptide(L)'
;MGIPLNLLLILLFYTQVHAGRIYGGKEAVPHSRPYMVLLEKAVTNNLKPGSCCGFLVREDFVMTAAHCNGRSIKVKLGVHNVQQGQEMLVKQAFPHPNYDEEYNNDIMLLKLEEIAVFTDRVRPIGLPLTKDEEVPKDCLVSGWGHTIRNVKQGSPVLQDLNVTLDENQLCSDNHQVCSSGLNGPAQASGV
;
A
#
# COMPACT_ATOMS: atom_id res chain seq x y z
N MET A 1 -32.31 17.86 40.80
CA MET A 1 -32.55 17.21 39.49
C MET A 1 -31.20 16.78 38.94
N GLY A 2 -30.83 15.53 39.19
CA GLY A 2 -29.54 14.96 38.82
C GLY A 2 -29.60 14.39 37.41
N ILE A 3 -28.60 14.72 36.59
CA ILE A 3 -28.38 14.11 35.28
C ILE A 3 -27.89 12.68 35.54
N PRO A 4 -28.46 11.63 34.93
CA PRO A 4 -28.08 10.26 35.24
C PRO A 4 -26.65 9.97 34.74
N LEU A 5 -25.80 9.51 35.66
CA LEU A 5 -24.37 9.20 35.48
C LEU A 5 -24.12 7.92 34.64
N ASN A 6 -25.05 7.54 33.75
CA ASN A 6 -24.94 6.33 32.92
C ASN A 6 -24.87 6.62 31.41
N LEU A 7 -24.73 7.88 31.02
CA LEU A 7 -24.61 8.28 29.60
C LEU A 7 -23.23 8.82 29.22
N LEU A 8 -22.18 8.54 30.02
CA LEU A 8 -20.81 9.03 29.78
C LEU A 8 -19.81 7.90 29.45
N LEU A 9 -20.27 6.68 29.19
CA LEU A 9 -19.42 5.51 28.88
C LEU A 9 -19.62 4.94 27.47
N ILE A 10 -20.52 5.51 26.66
CA ILE A 10 -20.79 5.04 25.29
C ILE A 10 -20.06 5.88 24.22
N LEU A 11 -19.40 6.98 24.60
CA LEU A 11 -18.64 7.85 23.69
C LEU A 11 -17.13 7.53 23.60
N LEU A 12 -16.69 6.40 24.15
CA LEU A 12 -15.29 5.92 24.02
C LEU A 12 -15.12 4.84 22.93
N PHE A 13 -16.16 4.56 22.16
CA PHE A 13 -16.08 3.72 20.98
C PHE A 13 -16.38 4.60 19.75
N TYR A 14 -15.79 4.27 18.61
CA TYR A 14 -15.79 5.01 17.33
C TYR A 14 -14.77 6.16 17.32
N THR A 15 -13.58 6.06 16.73
CA THR A 15 -13.16 5.27 15.56
C THR A 15 -11.71 4.77 15.76
N GLN A 16 -11.55 3.48 16.01
CA GLN A 16 -10.25 2.84 15.79
C GLN A 16 -10.09 2.68 14.28
N VAL A 17 -9.23 3.50 13.66
CA VAL A 17 -8.73 3.24 12.30
C VAL A 17 -7.92 1.95 12.39
N HIS A 18 -8.54 0.81 12.06
CA HIS A 18 -7.79 -0.45 11.99
C HIS A 18 -7.20 -0.58 10.58
N ALA A 19 -5.87 -0.44 10.49
CA ALA A 19 -5.13 -0.99 9.37
C ALA A 19 -5.21 -2.53 9.45
N GLY A 20 -6.16 -3.12 8.72
CA GLY A 20 -6.34 -4.57 8.67
C GLY A 20 -5.36 -5.23 7.70
N ARG A 21 -5.12 -6.52 7.95
CA ARG A 21 -4.24 -7.36 7.11
C ARG A 21 -5.07 -8.16 6.13
N ILE A 22 -4.61 -8.17 4.88
CA ILE A 22 -5.24 -8.91 3.79
C ILE A 22 -4.73 -10.36 3.79
N TYR A 23 -5.62 -11.34 3.73
CA TYR A 23 -5.27 -12.77 3.65
C TYR A 23 -6.10 -13.45 2.54
N GLY A 24 -5.58 -14.53 1.97
CA GLY A 24 -6.30 -15.32 0.97
C GLY A 24 -6.21 -14.81 -0.47
N GLY A 25 -5.18 -14.04 -0.81
CA GLY A 25 -4.81 -13.78 -2.20
C GLY A 25 -4.40 -15.05 -2.94
N LYS A 26 -4.42 -15.00 -4.27
CA LYS A 26 -3.92 -16.06 -5.16
C LYS A 26 -2.69 -15.57 -5.89
N GLU A 27 -1.81 -16.48 -6.31
CA GLU A 27 -0.65 -16.09 -7.11
C GLU A 27 -1.10 -15.36 -8.39
N ALA A 28 -0.53 -14.18 -8.61
CA ALA A 28 -0.76 -13.40 -9.81
C ALA A 28 -0.15 -14.12 -11.02
N VAL A 29 -0.71 -13.92 -12.22
CA VAL A 29 -0.06 -14.39 -13.45
C VAL A 29 1.33 -13.73 -13.52
N PRO A 30 2.43 -14.48 -13.72
CA PRO A 30 3.77 -13.92 -13.69
C PRO A 30 3.91 -12.68 -14.59
N HIS A 31 4.42 -11.60 -14.00
CA HIS A 31 4.64 -10.31 -14.66
C HIS A 31 3.39 -9.60 -15.23
N SER A 32 2.18 -10.03 -14.86
CA SER A 32 0.92 -9.37 -15.27
C SER A 32 0.67 -8.01 -14.60
N ARG A 33 1.51 -7.61 -13.64
CA ARG A 33 1.49 -6.31 -12.96
C ARG A 33 2.82 -5.59 -13.15
N PRO A 34 3.13 -5.10 -14.37
CA PRO A 34 4.45 -4.60 -14.72
C PRO A 34 4.84 -3.28 -14.00
N TYR A 35 3.87 -2.66 -13.32
CA TYR A 35 4.03 -1.46 -12.53
C TYR A 35 4.33 -1.73 -11.05
N MET A 36 4.20 -2.98 -10.57
CA MET A 36 4.39 -3.29 -9.17
C MET A 36 5.86 -3.18 -8.78
N VAL A 37 6.08 -2.54 -7.63
CA VAL A 37 7.41 -2.29 -7.07
C VAL A 37 7.52 -2.90 -5.69
N LEU A 38 8.60 -3.65 -5.46
CA LEU A 38 8.98 -4.09 -4.13
C LEU A 38 10.02 -3.11 -3.57
N LEU A 39 9.74 -2.60 -2.38
CA LEU A 39 10.65 -1.73 -1.63
C LEU A 39 11.29 -2.52 -0.49
N GLU A 40 12.62 -2.55 -0.44
CA GLU A 40 13.38 -3.16 0.64
C GLU A 40 14.10 -2.06 1.43
N LYS A 41 13.76 -1.94 2.72
CA LYS A 41 14.33 -0.92 3.61
C LYS A 41 15.52 -1.52 4.36
N ALA A 42 16.66 -0.84 4.29
CA ALA A 42 17.87 -1.29 4.96
C ALA A 42 17.70 -1.31 6.48
N VAL A 43 18.38 -2.27 7.11
CA VAL A 43 18.50 -2.38 8.57
C VAL A 43 19.26 -1.16 9.12
N THR A 44 18.69 -0.49 10.11
CA THR A 44 19.45 0.42 10.98
C THR A 44 19.62 -0.23 12.35
N ASN A 45 20.57 0.27 13.15
CA ASN A 45 21.12 -0.40 14.36
C ASN A 45 20.13 -0.85 15.45
N ASN A 46 18.81 -0.73 15.26
CA ASN A 46 17.75 -1.26 16.13
C ASN A 46 16.46 -1.71 15.40
N LEU A 47 16.42 -1.73 14.06
CA LEU A 47 15.19 -2.02 13.30
C LEU A 47 15.39 -3.19 12.34
N LYS A 48 14.44 -4.15 12.38
CA LYS A 48 14.40 -5.27 11.42
C LYS A 48 14.25 -4.75 9.99
N PRO A 49 14.76 -5.46 8.98
CA PRO A 49 14.49 -5.12 7.60
C PRO A 49 12.97 -5.11 7.38
N GLY A 50 12.47 -4.05 6.75
CA GLY A 50 11.07 -3.87 6.43
C GLY A 50 10.88 -3.87 4.92
N SER A 51 9.78 -4.41 4.45
CA SER A 51 9.37 -4.29 3.05
C SER A 51 8.11 -3.44 2.93
N CYS A 52 8.00 -2.75 1.81
CA CYS A 52 6.81 -2.04 1.38
C CYS A 52 6.54 -2.35 -0.10
N CYS A 53 5.38 -1.92 -0.59
CA CYS A 53 5.05 -1.96 -2.00
C CYS A 53 4.98 -0.53 -2.56
N GLY A 54 5.01 -0.41 -3.87
CA GLY A 54 4.76 0.84 -4.58
C GLY A 54 4.42 0.60 -6.04
N PHE A 55 4.27 1.70 -6.77
CA PHE A 55 3.92 1.71 -8.18
C PHE A 55 4.94 2.52 -8.97
N LEU A 56 5.43 1.97 -10.07
CA LEU A 56 6.17 2.75 -11.05
C LEU A 56 5.17 3.68 -11.75
N VAL A 57 5.37 4.99 -11.63
CA VAL A 57 4.49 6.00 -12.25
C VAL A 57 5.17 6.73 -13.40
N ARG A 58 6.52 6.67 -13.42
CA ARG A 58 7.38 7.13 -14.52
C ARG A 58 8.70 6.37 -14.45
N GLU A 59 9.48 6.39 -15.54
CA GLU A 59 10.79 5.73 -15.62
C GLU A 59 11.77 6.08 -14.47
N ASP A 60 11.65 7.26 -13.85
CA ASP A 60 12.51 7.70 -12.75
C ASP A 60 11.74 7.93 -11.43
N PHE A 61 10.44 7.61 -11.37
CA PHE A 61 9.61 7.81 -10.18
C PHE A 61 8.76 6.60 -9.79
N VAL A 62 8.83 6.28 -8.51
CA VAL A 62 7.96 5.33 -7.83
C VAL A 62 7.06 6.07 -6.85
N MET A 63 5.78 5.74 -6.83
CA MET A 63 4.81 6.19 -5.83
C MET A 63 4.64 5.11 -4.76
N THR A 64 4.58 5.51 -3.49
CA THR A 64 4.37 4.62 -2.35
C THR A 64 3.74 5.42 -1.19
N ALA A 65 3.50 4.77 -0.06
CA ALA A 65 3.05 5.44 1.16
C ALA A 65 4.20 6.20 1.84
N ALA A 66 3.92 7.32 2.50
CA ALA A 66 4.92 8.09 3.23
C ALA A 66 5.47 7.33 4.45
N HIS A 67 4.65 6.52 5.12
CA HIS A 67 5.11 5.65 6.22
C HIS A 67 6.12 4.57 5.76
N CYS A 68 6.21 4.32 4.45
CA CYS A 68 7.20 3.43 3.86
C CYS A 68 8.59 4.06 3.75
N ASN A 69 8.79 5.29 4.22
CA ASN A 69 10.11 5.91 4.24
C ASN A 69 11.12 5.12 5.10
N GLY A 70 12.40 5.31 4.80
CA GLY A 70 13.52 4.63 5.44
C GLY A 70 14.84 5.29 5.09
N ARG A 71 15.87 5.00 5.89
CA ARG A 71 17.21 5.61 5.71
C ARG A 71 17.84 5.27 4.35
N SER A 72 17.63 4.05 3.88
CA SER A 72 18.03 3.58 2.56
C SER A 72 16.96 2.61 2.07
N ILE A 73 16.51 2.84 0.84
CA ILE A 73 15.44 2.09 0.19
C ILE A 73 16.01 1.54 -1.11
N LYS A 74 15.99 0.22 -1.25
CA LYS A 74 16.21 -0.46 -2.52
C LYS A 74 14.86 -0.68 -3.20
N VAL A 75 14.80 -0.34 -4.47
CA VAL A 75 13.64 -0.51 -5.35
C VAL A 75 13.89 -1.72 -6.24
N LYS A 76 12.91 -2.62 -6.33
CA LYS A 76 12.92 -3.76 -7.26
C LYS A 76 11.76 -3.69 -8.22
N LEU A 77 12.04 -3.69 -9.52
CA LEU A 77 11.07 -3.62 -10.62
C LEU A 77 10.98 -4.92 -11.41
N GLY A 78 9.82 -5.22 -11.99
CA GLY A 78 9.60 -6.43 -12.80
C GLY A 78 9.64 -7.73 -11.99
N VAL A 79 9.34 -7.62 -10.70
CA VAL A 79 9.37 -8.71 -9.73
C VAL A 79 8.10 -9.56 -9.87
N HIS A 80 8.26 -10.87 -10.03
CA HIS A 80 7.19 -11.83 -9.71
C HIS A 80 7.57 -12.56 -8.42
N ASN A 81 8.72 -13.23 -8.46
CA ASN A 81 9.39 -13.73 -7.27
C ASN A 81 10.35 -12.66 -6.71
N VAL A 82 10.32 -12.43 -5.40
CA VAL A 82 11.12 -11.40 -4.69
C VAL A 82 12.63 -11.50 -4.92
N GLN A 83 13.14 -12.65 -5.39
CA GLN A 83 14.55 -12.86 -5.72
C GLN A 83 14.96 -12.33 -7.11
N GLN A 84 14.01 -11.82 -7.90
CA GLN A 84 14.23 -11.38 -9.28
C GLN A 84 14.00 -9.88 -9.44
N GLY A 85 14.28 -9.33 -10.63
CA GLY A 85 13.94 -7.96 -11.02
C GLY A 85 15.15 -7.04 -11.21
N GLN A 86 14.87 -5.84 -11.73
CA GLN A 86 15.85 -4.75 -11.78
C GLN A 86 15.98 -4.14 -10.39
N GLU A 87 17.20 -4.00 -9.87
CA GLU A 87 17.45 -3.40 -8.56
C GLU A 87 18.08 -2.03 -8.73
N MET A 88 17.59 -1.04 -7.99
CA MET A 88 18.11 0.32 -7.99
C MET A 88 17.92 0.98 -6.63
N LEU A 89 18.71 2.01 -6.35
CA LEU A 89 18.59 2.80 -5.14
C LEU A 89 17.70 4.03 -5.36
N VAL A 90 17.16 4.54 -4.26
CA VAL A 90 16.44 5.82 -4.23
C VAL A 90 17.43 6.96 -4.07
N LYS A 91 17.39 7.92 -5.00
CA LYS A 91 18.16 9.17 -4.93
C LYS A 91 17.58 10.13 -3.91
N GLN A 92 16.25 10.28 -3.92
CA GLN A 92 15.55 11.22 -3.06
C GLN A 92 14.11 10.79 -2.82
N ALA A 93 13.64 10.97 -1.59
CA ALA A 93 12.25 10.78 -1.19
C ALA A 93 11.54 12.13 -1.04
N PHE A 94 10.30 12.20 -1.51
CA PHE A 94 9.41 13.36 -1.47
C PHE A 94 8.09 12.94 -0.81
N PRO A 95 8.04 12.82 0.53
CA PRO A 95 6.77 12.61 1.23
C PRO A 95 5.87 13.82 1.02
N HIS A 96 4.56 13.60 1.07
CA HIS A 96 3.61 14.70 1.04
C HIS A 96 3.94 15.71 2.16
N PRO A 97 3.95 17.03 1.90
CA PRO A 97 4.37 18.04 2.88
C PRO A 97 3.48 18.09 4.14
N ASN A 98 2.25 17.57 4.04
CA ASN A 98 1.29 17.50 5.14
C ASN A 98 1.10 16.07 5.66
N TYR A 99 2.06 15.17 5.47
CA TYR A 99 2.03 13.85 6.11
C TYR A 99 2.28 13.97 7.62
N ASP A 100 1.49 13.27 8.44
CA ASP A 100 1.55 13.31 9.91
C ASP A 100 1.51 11.91 10.57
N GLU A 101 1.52 11.88 11.91
CA GLU A 101 1.56 10.64 12.70
C GLU A 101 0.23 9.86 12.67
N GLU A 102 -0.86 10.55 12.32
CA GLU A 102 -2.19 9.99 12.10
C GLU A 102 -2.36 9.38 10.69
N TYR A 103 -1.30 9.32 9.89
CA TYR A 103 -1.29 8.84 8.50
C TYR A 103 -2.15 9.68 7.55
N ASN A 104 -2.41 10.95 7.87
CA ASN A 104 -3.02 11.84 6.90
C ASN A 104 -2.03 12.09 5.75
N ASN A 105 -2.53 12.16 4.52
CA ASN A 105 -1.70 12.36 3.32
C ASN A 105 -0.53 11.36 3.21
N ASP A 106 -0.78 10.09 3.51
CA ASP A 106 0.21 9.00 3.48
C ASP A 106 0.60 8.60 2.04
N ILE A 107 1.24 9.54 1.33
CA ILE A 107 1.71 9.39 -0.04
C ILE A 107 3.10 10.00 -0.19
N MET A 108 3.95 9.33 -0.96
CA MET A 108 5.33 9.73 -1.20
C MET A 108 5.77 9.35 -2.61
N LEU A 109 6.54 10.25 -3.22
CA LEU A 109 7.26 9.97 -4.46
C LEU A 109 8.73 9.68 -4.16
N LEU A 110 9.27 8.63 -4.78
CA LEU A 110 10.67 8.24 -4.72
C LEU A 110 11.30 8.47 -6.08
N LYS A 111 12.30 9.34 -6.14
CA LYS A 111 13.13 9.51 -7.33
C LYS A 111 14.24 8.48 -7.33
N LEU A 112 14.37 7.75 -8.43
CA LEU A 112 15.37 6.70 -8.61
C LEU A 112 16.75 7.30 -8.91
N GLU A 113 17.83 6.62 -8.49
CA GLU A 113 19.20 7.01 -8.88
C GLU A 113 19.47 6.79 -10.37
N GLU A 114 18.88 5.73 -10.91
CA GLU A 114 18.95 5.33 -12.32
C GLU A 114 17.55 5.23 -12.92
N ILE A 115 17.46 5.43 -14.24
CA ILE A 115 16.19 5.33 -14.96
C ILE A 115 15.85 3.84 -15.16
N ALA A 116 14.60 3.47 -14.86
CA ALA A 116 14.07 2.14 -15.08
C ALA A 116 14.07 1.78 -16.57
N VAL A 117 14.57 0.58 -16.90
CA VAL A 117 14.53 0.09 -18.27
C VAL A 117 13.17 -0.55 -18.52
N PHE A 118 12.35 0.08 -19.36
CA PHE A 118 11.05 -0.46 -19.71
C PHE A 118 11.15 -1.76 -20.50
N THR A 119 10.32 -2.72 -20.12
CA THR A 119 10.22 -4.05 -20.73
C THR A 119 8.77 -4.51 -20.68
N ASP A 120 8.47 -5.75 -21.10
CA ASP A 120 7.13 -6.32 -20.89
C ASP A 120 6.80 -6.58 -19.41
N ARG A 121 7.81 -6.51 -18.54
CA ARG A 121 7.69 -6.76 -17.10
C ARG A 121 7.81 -5.47 -16.27
N VAL A 122 8.23 -4.36 -16.88
CA VAL A 122 8.48 -3.09 -16.23
C VAL A 122 7.83 -1.99 -17.05
N ARG A 123 6.69 -1.48 -16.59
CA ARG A 123 5.95 -0.38 -17.23
C ARG A 123 5.24 0.45 -16.17
N PRO A 124 5.08 1.76 -16.37
CA PRO A 124 4.39 2.60 -15.42
C PRO A 124 2.88 2.30 -15.41
N ILE A 125 2.23 2.54 -14.27
CA ILE A 125 0.78 2.60 -14.15
C ILE A 125 0.27 3.98 -14.57
N GLY A 126 -0.92 4.04 -15.18
CA GLY A 126 -1.62 5.30 -15.40
C GLY A 126 -2.15 5.87 -14.08
N LEU A 127 -2.08 7.18 -13.92
CA LEU A 127 -2.73 7.89 -12.82
C LEU A 127 -4.02 8.54 -13.31
N PRO A 128 -5.04 8.70 -12.45
CA PRO A 128 -6.25 9.42 -12.79
C PRO A 128 -5.93 10.81 -13.34
N LEU A 129 -6.59 11.21 -14.42
CA LEU A 129 -6.34 12.50 -15.07
C LEU A 129 -7.07 13.66 -14.38
N THR A 130 -8.18 13.34 -13.73
CA THR A 130 -9.05 14.29 -13.04
C THR A 130 -9.48 13.76 -11.69
N LYS A 131 -9.80 14.66 -10.76
CA LYS A 131 -10.30 14.29 -9.43
C LYS A 131 -11.64 13.57 -9.46
N ASP A 132 -12.43 13.84 -10.49
CA ASP A 132 -13.81 13.34 -10.64
C ASP A 132 -13.88 12.11 -11.56
N GLU A 133 -12.73 11.47 -11.84
CA GLU A 133 -12.71 10.23 -12.63
C GLU A 133 -13.40 9.11 -11.83
N GLU A 134 -14.38 8.45 -12.46
CA GLU A 134 -15.16 7.41 -11.81
C GLU A 134 -14.27 6.20 -11.50
N VAL A 135 -14.13 5.89 -10.22
CA VAL A 135 -13.34 4.73 -9.77
C VAL A 135 -14.21 3.47 -9.86
N PRO A 136 -13.77 2.41 -10.56
CA PRO A 136 -14.50 1.16 -10.61
C PRO A 136 -14.75 0.58 -9.21
N LYS A 137 -15.95 0.05 -8.96
CA LYS A 137 -16.27 -0.60 -7.69
C LYS A 137 -15.42 -1.85 -7.44
N ASP A 138 -15.16 -2.64 -8.48
CA ASP A 138 -14.32 -3.83 -8.35
C ASP A 138 -12.86 -3.49 -8.62
N CYS A 139 -12.04 -3.68 -7.61
CA CYS A 139 -10.62 -3.35 -7.60
C CYS A 139 -9.78 -4.60 -7.33
N LEU A 140 -8.50 -4.48 -7.66
CA LEU A 140 -7.51 -5.51 -7.43
C LEU A 140 -6.44 -4.99 -6.49
N VAL A 141 -6.17 -5.73 -5.42
CA VAL A 141 -5.02 -5.47 -4.56
C VAL A 141 -3.93 -6.48 -4.87
N SER A 142 -2.72 -6.00 -5.15
CA SER A 142 -1.57 -6.84 -5.48
C SER A 142 -0.42 -6.62 -4.50
N GLY A 143 0.30 -7.68 -4.12
CA GLY A 143 1.50 -7.53 -3.29
C GLY A 143 2.14 -8.83 -2.81
N TRP A 144 3.25 -8.69 -2.07
CA TRP A 144 4.02 -9.80 -1.47
C TRP A 144 3.76 -9.95 0.04
N GLY A 145 2.62 -9.43 0.51
CA GLY A 145 2.21 -9.47 1.91
C GLY A 145 1.92 -10.89 2.42
N HIS A 146 1.49 -10.98 3.68
CA HIS A 146 1.12 -12.25 4.29
C HIS A 146 -0.13 -12.83 3.64
N THR A 147 -0.06 -14.07 3.16
CA THR A 147 -1.24 -14.76 2.59
C THR A 147 -2.00 -15.58 3.63
N ILE A 148 -1.34 -15.95 4.73
CA ILE A 148 -1.85 -16.86 5.77
C ILE A 148 -1.73 -16.20 7.15
N ARG A 149 -2.79 -16.31 7.97
CA ARG A 149 -2.79 -15.82 9.35
C ARG A 149 -1.67 -16.51 10.15
N ASN A 150 -1.00 -15.76 11.01
CA ASN A 150 0.05 -16.25 11.92
C ASN A 150 1.36 -16.70 11.25
N VAL A 151 1.52 -16.54 9.94
CA VAL A 151 2.81 -16.70 9.26
C VAL A 151 3.54 -15.35 9.26
N LYS A 152 4.78 -15.33 9.78
CA LYS A 152 5.59 -14.09 9.90
C LYS A 152 6.29 -13.66 8.61
N GLN A 153 6.21 -14.47 7.56
CA GLN A 153 6.84 -14.19 6.28
C GLN A 153 5.79 -13.82 5.24
N GLY A 154 6.10 -12.84 4.39
CA GLY A 154 5.29 -12.51 3.22
C GLY A 154 5.41 -13.60 2.14
N SER A 155 4.57 -13.51 1.11
CA SER A 155 4.66 -14.41 -0.02
C SER A 155 5.95 -14.16 -0.84
N PRO A 156 6.71 -15.20 -1.22
CA PRO A 156 7.85 -15.03 -2.11
C PRO A 156 7.45 -14.67 -3.55
N VAL A 157 6.18 -14.87 -3.92
CA VAL A 157 5.62 -14.57 -5.26
C VAL A 157 4.45 -13.60 -5.16
N LEU A 158 4.26 -12.75 -6.18
CA LEU A 158 3.21 -11.73 -6.20
C LEU A 158 1.82 -12.37 -6.07
N GLN A 159 0.98 -11.79 -5.22
CA GLN A 159 -0.40 -12.22 -5.01
C GLN A 159 -1.37 -11.16 -5.49
N ASP A 160 -2.54 -11.60 -5.92
CA ASP A 160 -3.70 -10.81 -6.30
C ASP A 160 -4.90 -11.15 -5.41
N LEU A 161 -5.67 -10.14 -5.02
CA LEU A 161 -6.95 -10.29 -4.35
C LEU A 161 -7.97 -9.30 -4.90
N ASN A 162 -9.13 -9.81 -5.31
CA ASN A 162 -10.27 -8.99 -5.69
C ASN A 162 -10.92 -8.39 -4.45
N VAL A 163 -11.16 -7.08 -4.49
CA VAL A 163 -11.88 -6.33 -3.46
C VAL A 163 -12.94 -5.46 -4.13
N THR A 164 -13.99 -5.13 -3.38
CA THR A 164 -15.03 -4.21 -3.84
C THR A 164 -15.00 -2.98 -2.95
N LEU A 165 -14.98 -1.80 -3.56
CA LEU A 165 -15.03 -0.53 -2.84
C LEU A 165 -16.35 -0.40 -2.08
N ASP A 166 -16.24 0.03 -0.83
CA ASP A 166 -17.37 0.24 0.06
C ASP A 166 -17.75 1.72 0.07
N GLU A 167 -19.04 2.01 -0.07
CA GLU A 167 -19.61 3.37 -0.03
C GLU A 167 -19.85 3.85 1.43
N ASN A 168 -19.18 3.20 2.39
CA ASN A 168 -19.35 3.49 3.81
C ASN A 168 -18.99 4.95 4.14
N GLN A 169 -19.98 5.66 4.69
CA GLN A 169 -19.92 7.07 5.04
C GLN A 169 -18.76 7.40 6.00
N LEU A 170 -18.38 6.45 6.86
CA LEU A 170 -17.24 6.60 7.79
C LEU A 170 -15.89 6.78 7.08
N CYS A 171 -15.74 6.28 5.86
CA CYS A 171 -14.52 6.42 5.08
C CYS A 171 -14.53 7.69 4.24
N SER A 172 -15.71 8.07 3.73
CA SER A 172 -15.93 9.31 2.99
C SER A 172 -15.58 10.56 3.81
N ASP A 173 -15.90 10.56 5.10
CA ASP A 173 -15.65 11.70 6.00
C ASP A 173 -14.15 11.97 6.26
N ASN A 174 -13.29 10.97 6.04
CA ASN A 174 -11.84 11.07 6.25
C ASN A 174 -11.03 11.17 4.95
N HIS A 175 -11.68 11.40 3.80
CA HIS A 175 -11.05 11.33 2.48
C HIS A 175 -10.29 10.00 2.22
N GLN A 176 -10.79 8.90 2.77
CA GLN A 176 -10.23 7.56 2.60
C GLN A 176 -11.15 6.71 1.73
N VAL A 177 -10.54 5.78 0.98
CA VAL A 177 -11.27 4.77 0.21
C VAL A 177 -11.28 3.48 1.01
N CYS A 178 -12.46 2.94 1.25
CA CYS A 178 -12.62 1.65 1.90
C CYS A 178 -12.95 0.57 0.89
N SER A 179 -12.47 -0.64 1.17
CA SER A 179 -12.74 -1.81 0.34
C SER A 179 -13.07 -3.01 1.23
N SER A 180 -13.82 -3.95 0.69
CA SER A 180 -14.15 -5.22 1.34
C SER A 180 -13.79 -6.39 0.41
N GLY A 181 -13.31 -7.49 0.98
CA GLY A 181 -12.97 -8.70 0.24
C GLY A 181 -14.01 -9.80 0.45
N LEU A 182 -14.19 -10.68 -0.53
CA LEU A 182 -15.11 -11.83 -0.47
C LEU A 182 -14.83 -12.80 0.70
N ASN A 183 -13.63 -12.75 1.29
CA ASN A 183 -13.20 -13.63 2.39
C ASN A 183 -13.29 -12.98 3.80
N GLY A 184 -14.10 -11.95 3.98
CA GLY A 184 -14.39 -11.31 5.29
C GLY A 184 -13.79 -9.91 5.45
N PRO A 185 -14.06 -9.22 6.58
CA PRO A 185 -13.79 -7.79 6.70
C PRO A 185 -12.29 -7.52 6.61
N ALA A 186 -11.87 -6.93 5.50
CA ALA A 186 -10.51 -6.47 5.27
C ALA A 186 -10.55 -4.94 5.29
N GLN A 187 -10.53 -4.32 6.47
CA GLN A 187 -10.22 -2.89 6.58
C GLN A 187 -8.77 -2.72 6.09
N ALA A 188 -8.51 -1.93 5.06
CA ALA A 188 -7.27 -2.03 4.28
C ALA A 188 -6.33 -0.83 4.49
N SER A 189 -5.03 -1.12 4.39
CA SER A 189 -4.02 -0.19 3.88
C SER A 189 -3.19 -0.98 2.87
N GLY A 190 -3.73 -1.12 1.67
CA GLY A 190 -2.99 -1.48 0.46
C GLY A 190 -3.02 -0.25 -0.44
N VAL A 191 -1.87 0.13 -0.98
CA VAL A 191 -1.80 1.18 -2.02
C VAL A 191 -2.38 0.61 -3.31
#